data_AF-A0A7V1Q0E7-F1
#
_entry.id   AF-A0A7V1Q0E7-F1
#
_cell.length_a   1.000
_cell.length_b   1.000
_cell.length_c   1.000
_cell.angle_alpha   90.00
_cell.angle_beta   90.00
_cell.angle_gamma   90.00
#
_symmetry.space_group_name_H-M   'P 1'
#
loop_
_entity.id
_entity.type
_entity.pdbx_description
1 polymer ?
#
loop_
_entity_poly.entity_id
_entity_poly.type
_entity_poly.pdbx_seq_one_letter_code
_entity_poly.pdbx_strand_id
1 'polypeptide(L)'
;MVQASADREQAECVWPGRGCFCHFRDEGIVMLPVQRQSHGRSRRRRSHDALKAIKAGICPVSGMPKRHHRACAESGYVRPGLTIRVKKLGIGVERD
;
A
#
# COMPACT_ATOMS: atom_id res chain seq x y z
N MET A 1 -47.65 20.82 -47.09
CA MET A 1 -47.76 19.40 -47.52
C MET A 1 -46.68 19.19 -48.56
N VAL A 2 -45.67 18.34 -48.46
CA VAL A 2 -45.47 17.14 -47.65
C VAL A 2 -43.93 16.88 -47.64
N GLN A 3 -43.39 16.69 -46.43
CA GLN A 3 -42.33 15.74 -46.01
C GLN A 3 -41.05 15.64 -46.85
N ALA A 4 -39.87 15.99 -46.32
CA ALA A 4 -39.04 15.15 -45.46
C ALA A 4 -38.66 13.81 -46.12
N SER A 5 -37.47 13.75 -46.72
CA SER A 5 -36.75 12.52 -47.03
C SER A 5 -35.33 12.64 -46.49
N ALA A 6 -35.22 12.28 -45.22
CA ALA A 6 -33.97 11.88 -44.60
C ALA A 6 -33.73 10.42 -44.97
N ASP A 7 -32.83 10.14 -45.91
CA ASP A 7 -32.27 8.81 -46.15
C ASP A 7 -30.83 9.02 -46.68
N ARG A 8 -29.79 8.78 -45.88
CA ARG A 8 -29.16 7.48 -45.59
C ARG A 8 -28.06 7.11 -46.61
N GLU A 9 -27.01 7.93 -46.71
CA GLU A 9 -25.75 7.66 -47.44
C GLU A 9 -24.76 8.73 -46.97
N GLN A 10 -23.60 8.49 -46.35
CA GLN A 10 -22.59 7.47 -46.56
C GLN A 10 -21.85 7.23 -45.23
N ALA A 11 -22.04 6.05 -44.64
CA ALA A 11 -21.06 5.47 -43.72
C ALA A 11 -20.21 4.52 -44.57
N GLU A 12 -19.24 5.07 -45.30
CA GLU A 12 -18.23 4.24 -45.97
C GLU A 12 -17.19 3.80 -44.95
N CYS A 13 -17.55 2.72 -44.25
CA CYS A 13 -16.62 1.86 -43.56
C CYS A 13 -15.77 1.10 -44.60
N VAL A 14 -14.62 1.66 -44.99
CA VAL A 14 -13.55 0.87 -45.60
C VAL A 14 -12.43 0.70 -44.57
N TRP A 15 -12.40 -0.47 -43.94
CA TRP A 15 -11.28 -0.93 -43.12
C TRP A 15 -10.72 -2.22 -43.70
N PRO A 16 -9.46 -2.25 -44.18
CA PRO A 16 -8.62 -3.42 -44.03
C PRO A 16 -7.88 -3.27 -42.69
N GLY A 17 -8.38 -3.96 -41.66
CA GLY A 17 -7.60 -4.47 -40.54
C GLY A 17 -6.72 -3.50 -39.75
N ARG A 18 -7.31 -2.78 -38.79
CA ARG A 18 -6.75 -2.48 -37.45
C ARG A 18 -7.77 -1.63 -36.68
N GLY A 19 -8.39 -2.17 -35.62
CA GLY A 19 -9.49 -1.51 -34.91
C GLY A 19 -9.27 -0.01 -34.62
N CYS A 20 -10.17 0.82 -35.15
CA CYS A 20 -10.25 2.23 -34.81
C CYS A 20 -10.92 2.36 -33.44
N PHE A 21 -10.14 2.74 -32.45
CA PHE A 21 -10.66 3.13 -31.14
C PHE A 21 -11.12 4.59 -31.24
N CYS A 22 -12.32 4.81 -31.78
CA CYS A 22 -12.89 6.15 -31.90
C CYS A 22 -13.62 6.56 -30.60
N HIS A 23 -13.05 7.56 -29.94
CA HIS A 23 -13.72 8.59 -29.11
C HIS A 23 -14.68 8.16 -28.00
N PHE A 24 -14.11 7.93 -26.82
CA PHE A 24 -14.81 8.16 -25.55
C PHE A 24 -14.71 9.66 -25.22
N ARG A 25 -15.85 10.38 -25.22
CA ARG A 25 -15.93 11.78 -24.77
C ARG A 25 -15.80 11.80 -23.24
N ASP A 26 -14.68 12.25 -22.71
CA ASP A 26 -14.53 12.57 -21.30
C ASP A 26 -14.56 14.10 -21.12
N GLU A 27 -15.72 14.63 -20.75
CA GLU A 27 -15.80 15.96 -20.15
C GLU A 27 -15.35 15.85 -18.68
N GLY A 28 -14.04 15.98 -18.50
CA GLY A 28 -13.38 15.98 -17.19
C GLY A 28 -11.93 15.55 -17.35
N ILE A 29 -10.99 16.49 -17.28
CA ILE A 29 -9.55 16.16 -17.26
C ILE A 29 -9.25 15.48 -15.92
N VAL A 30 -9.45 14.17 -15.87
CA VAL A 30 -8.89 13.33 -14.84
C VAL A 30 -7.46 13.01 -15.24
N MET A 31 -6.50 13.34 -14.36
CA MET A 31 -5.06 13.07 -14.55
C MET A 31 -4.81 11.56 -14.53
N LEU A 32 -5.13 10.91 -15.65
CA LEU A 32 -4.92 9.48 -15.86
C LEU A 32 -3.56 9.23 -16.52
N PRO A 33 -2.87 8.14 -16.15
CA PRO A 33 -1.62 7.78 -16.80
C PRO A 33 -1.88 7.46 -18.28
N VAL A 34 -1.22 8.19 -19.17
CA VAL A 34 -1.33 8.02 -20.63
C VAL A 34 -0.90 6.62 -21.07
N GLN A 35 0.03 5.99 -20.34
CA GLN A 35 0.60 4.69 -20.68
C GLN A 35 0.78 3.80 -19.45
N ARG A 36 0.71 2.48 -19.66
CA ARG A 36 1.04 1.49 -18.64
C ARG A 36 2.51 1.63 -18.23
N GLN A 37 2.77 1.68 -16.92
CA GLN A 37 4.12 1.66 -16.38
C GLN A 37 4.78 0.30 -16.65
N SER A 38 6.02 0.32 -17.17
CA SER A 38 6.75 -0.91 -17.44
C SER A 38 7.06 -1.67 -16.14
N HIS A 39 7.17 -3.00 -16.24
CA HIS A 39 7.54 -3.84 -15.10
C HIS A 39 8.91 -3.42 -14.52
N GLY A 40 9.86 -3.01 -15.36
CA GLY A 40 11.17 -2.52 -14.93
C GLY A 40 11.08 -1.25 -14.08
N ARG A 41 10.30 -0.25 -14.52
CA ARG A 41 10.06 0.99 -13.77
C ARG A 41 9.37 0.71 -12.44
N SER A 42 8.37 -0.16 -12.44
CA SER A 42 7.64 -0.55 -11.22
C SER A 42 8.53 -1.26 -10.21
N ARG A 43 9.42 -2.16 -10.65
CA ARG A 43 10.37 -2.88 -9.77
C ARG A 43 11.44 -1.96 -9.18
N ARG A 44 12.03 -1.07 -9.99
CA ARG A 44 12.99 -0.07 -9.51
C ARG A 44 12.35 0.93 -8.54
N ARG A 45 11.07 1.26 -8.73
CA ARG A 45 10.35 2.09 -7.76
C ARG A 45 10.21 1.37 -6.42
N ARG A 46 9.87 0.08 -6.43
CA ARG A 46 9.67 -0.73 -5.21
C ARG A 46 10.96 -1.27 -4.58
N SER A 47 12.14 -1.03 -5.15
CA SER A 47 13.40 -1.54 -4.59
C SER A 47 13.75 -0.94 -3.24
N HIS A 48 13.16 0.20 -2.90
CA HIS A 48 13.33 0.86 -1.61
C HIS A 48 12.30 0.43 -0.55
N ASP A 49 11.26 -0.31 -0.94
CA ASP A 49 10.14 -0.69 -0.08
C ASP A 49 10.44 -1.96 0.75
N ALA A 50 11.70 -2.23 1.05
CA ALA A 50 12.11 -3.40 1.82
C ALA A 50 11.77 -3.23 3.32
N LEU A 51 11.11 -4.22 3.91
CA LEU A 51 10.82 -4.26 5.34
C LEU A 51 12.12 -4.43 6.14
N LYS A 52 12.21 -3.75 7.29
CA LYS A 52 13.36 -3.82 8.20
C LYS A 52 13.02 -4.67 9.42
N ALA A 53 13.93 -5.55 9.80
CA ALA A 53 13.80 -6.34 11.02
C ALA A 53 13.85 -5.45 12.27
N ILE A 54 13.14 -5.89 13.32
CA ILE A 54 13.15 -5.22 14.62
C ILE A 54 14.46 -5.54 15.34
N LYS A 55 15.14 -4.51 15.84
CA LYS A 55 16.33 -4.68 16.69
C LYS A 55 15.90 -5.13 18.10
N ALA A 56 16.14 -6.39 18.41
CA ALA A 56 15.91 -6.98 19.72
C ALA A 56 17.22 -7.22 20.46
N GLY A 57 17.24 -6.97 21.76
CA GLY A 57 18.29 -7.36 22.69
C GLY A 57 17.72 -8.25 23.79
N ILE A 58 18.58 -8.91 24.56
CA ILE A 58 18.16 -9.83 25.62
C ILE A 58 17.88 -9.04 26.90
N CYS A 59 16.81 -9.39 27.61
CA CYS A 59 16.54 -8.88 28.95
C CYS A 59 17.41 -9.60 30.00
N PRO A 60 18.14 -8.89 30.88
CA PRO A 60 19.00 -9.55 31.88
C PRO A 60 18.22 -10.23 33.02
N VAL A 61 16.95 -9.88 33.23
CA VAL A 61 16.13 -10.44 34.33
C VAL A 61 15.38 -11.69 33.90
N SER A 62 14.71 -11.64 32.75
CA SER A 62 13.85 -12.73 32.26
C SER A 62 14.46 -13.53 31.10
N GLY A 63 15.60 -13.13 30.55
CA GLY A 63 16.19 -13.77 29.37
C GLY A 63 15.42 -13.57 28.06
N MET A 64 14.21 -12.98 28.12
CA MET A 64 13.36 -12.77 26.96
C MET A 64 13.84 -11.64 26.04
N PRO A 65 13.59 -11.74 24.72
CA PRO A 65 13.95 -10.69 23.78
C PRO A 65 13.10 -9.44 24.03
N LYS A 66 13.75 -8.30 24.20
CA LYS A 66 13.13 -6.98 24.35
C LYS A 66 13.66 -6.00 23.32
N ARG A 67 12.89 -4.96 23.01
CA ARG A 67 13.38 -3.85 22.15
C ARG A 67 14.35 -2.98 22.95
N HIS A 68 15.38 -2.47 22.28
CA HIS A 68 16.30 -1.50 22.87
C HIS A 68 15.51 -0.26 23.33
N HIS A 69 15.77 0.19 24.56
CA HIS A 69 15.09 1.31 25.22
C HIS A 69 13.58 1.14 25.46
N ARG A 70 13.06 -0.09 25.45
CA ARG A 70 11.72 -0.40 25.93
C ARG A 70 11.75 -1.32 27.14
N ALA A 71 10.68 -1.27 27.93
CA ALA A 71 10.44 -2.23 28.99
C ALA A 71 10.26 -3.63 28.41
N CYS A 72 10.75 -4.63 29.12
CA CYS A 72 10.39 -6.02 28.86
C CYS A 72 8.89 -6.22 29.14
N ALA A 73 8.19 -6.95 28.27
CA ALA A 73 6.75 -7.19 28.42
C ALA A 73 6.43 -8.04 29.65
N GLU A 74 7.31 -8.97 30.01
CA GLU A 74 7.11 -9.85 31.16
C GLU A 74 7.57 -9.18 32.46
N SER A 75 8.86 -8.89 32.57
CA SER A 75 9.46 -8.40 33.82
C SER A 75 9.29 -6.90 34.06
N GLY A 76 8.88 -6.12 33.05
CA GLY A 76 8.80 -4.66 33.16
C GLY A 76 10.17 -3.96 33.23
N TYR A 77 11.27 -4.71 33.07
CA TYR A 77 12.64 -4.21 33.25
C TYR A 77 13.10 -3.32 32.08
N VAL A 78 13.56 -2.11 32.40
CA VAL A 78 14.12 -1.15 31.42
C VAL A 78 15.63 -1.02 31.62
N ARG A 79 16.05 -0.58 32.82
CA ARG A 79 17.43 -0.28 33.24
C ARG A 79 17.58 -0.61 34.73
N PRO A 80 18.81 -0.72 35.26
CA PRO A 80 19.02 -0.88 36.71
C PRO A 80 18.32 0.24 37.48
N GLY A 81 17.55 -0.14 38.51
CA GLY A 81 16.77 0.81 39.33
C GLY A 81 15.46 1.30 38.71
N LEU A 82 15.12 0.90 37.47
CA LEU A 82 13.84 1.27 36.83
C LEU A 82 13.10 0.05 36.28
N THR A 83 12.01 -0.29 36.96
CA THR A 83 11.06 -1.33 36.56
C THR A 83 9.67 -0.73 36.46
N ILE A 84 9.03 -0.92 35.31
CA ILE A 84 7.68 -0.41 35.05
C ILE A 84 6.68 -1.52 35.40
N ARG A 85 5.75 -1.22 36.31
CA ARG A 85 4.63 -2.11 36.67
C ARG A 85 3.34 -1.52 36.13
N VAL A 86 2.67 -2.23 35.22
CA VAL A 86 1.38 -1.78 34.66
C VAL A 86 0.37 -2.92 34.78
N LYS A 87 -0.55 -2.79 35.75
CA LYS A 87 -1.63 -3.78 35.99
C LYS A 87 -2.49 -4.00 34.74
N LYS A 88 -2.84 -2.92 34.03
CA LYS A 88 -3.69 -2.98 32.82
C LYS A 88 -3.06 -3.75 31.66
N LEU A 89 -1.74 -3.70 31.51
CA LEU A 89 -1.01 -4.34 30.41
C LEU A 89 -0.38 -5.69 30.82
N GLY A 90 -0.55 -6.11 32.08
CA GLY A 90 0.06 -7.33 32.60
C GLY A 90 1.59 -7.31 32.56
N ILE A 91 2.20 -6.13 32.68
CA ILE A 91 3.66 -5.92 32.64
C ILE A 91 4.19 -5.86 34.07
N GLY A 92 5.14 -6.73 34.42
CA GLY A 92 5.84 -6.71 35.71
C GLY A 92 4.97 -7.13 36.90
N VAL A 93 3.92 -7.93 36.66
CA VAL A 93 3.09 -8.56 37.69
C VAL A 93 3.40 -10.06 37.72
N GLU A 94 3.55 -10.63 38.92
CA GLU A 94 3.55 -12.08 39.11
C GLU A 94 2.22 -12.61 38.57
N ARG A 95 2.29 -13.60 37.67
CA ARG A 95 1.12 -14.25 37.10
C ARG A 95 0.92 -15.54 37.87
N ASP A 96 -0.07 -15.55 38.77
CA ASP A 96 -0.61 -16.74 39.44
C ASP A 96 -1.50 -17.55 38.48
#